data_AF-A0AAU7VUX9-F1
#
_entry.id   AF-A0AAU7VUX9-F1
#
_cell.length_a   1.000
_cell.length_b   1.000
_cell.length_c   1.000
_cell.angle_alpha   90.00
_cell.angle_beta   90.00
_cell.angle_gamma   90.00
#
_symmetry.space_group_name_H-M   'P 1'
#
loop_
_entity.id
_entity.type
_entity.pdbx_description
1 polymer ?
#
loop_
_entity_poly.entity_id
_entity_poly.type
_entity_poly.pdbx_seq_one_letter_code
_entity_poly.pdbx_strand_id
1 'polypeptide(L)'
;MSGSAQAGPFSNPTGRVALYIRCVGAGDVVVEIVGAAAVTQACQADADDPGSRNTLDVWATDDIVITGSAESTALWTAAVTSIPSS
;
A
#
# COMPACT_ATOMS: atom_id res chain seq x y z
N MET A 1 14.92 -12.27 -5.49
CA MET A 1 15.46 -10.92 -5.70
C MET A 1 14.42 -9.99 -5.11
N SER A 2 14.80 -9.17 -4.14
CA SER A 2 13.87 -8.22 -3.53
C SER A 2 13.57 -7.09 -4.52
N GLY A 3 12.32 -6.64 -4.54
CA GLY A 3 11.87 -5.52 -5.37
C GLY A 3 11.36 -4.41 -4.48
N SER A 4 11.63 -3.15 -4.86
CA SER A 4 11.02 -1.97 -4.25
C SER A 4 10.50 -1.02 -5.31
N ALA A 5 9.43 -0.30 -4.98
CA ALA A 5 8.85 0.73 -5.83
C ALA A 5 8.29 1.87 -4.97
N GLN A 6 8.19 3.06 -5.56
CA GLN A 6 7.65 4.24 -4.91
C GLN A 6 6.60 4.89 -5.82
N ALA A 7 5.56 5.46 -5.22
CA ALA A 7 4.53 6.21 -5.93
C ALA A 7 4.04 7.43 -5.14
N GLY A 8 3.59 8.46 -5.84
CA GLY A 8 3.12 9.74 -5.30
C GLY A 8 3.95 10.93 -5.76
N PRO A 9 3.74 12.12 -5.16
CA PRO A 9 2.83 12.40 -4.05
C PRO A 9 1.34 12.32 -4.44
N PHE A 10 0.48 11.93 -3.50
CA PHE A 10 -0.98 11.90 -3.62
C PHE A 10 -1.62 12.84 -2.59
N SER A 11 -2.60 13.64 -3.01
CA SER A 11 -3.27 14.57 -2.10
C SER A 11 -4.14 13.85 -1.05
N ASN A 12 -4.03 14.28 0.20
CA ASN A 12 -4.70 13.75 1.39
C ASN A 12 -5.40 14.86 2.21
N PRO A 13 -6.42 15.53 1.65
CA PRO A 13 -7.07 16.67 2.30
C PRO A 13 -7.83 16.29 3.59
N THR A 14 -8.08 15.01 3.83
CA THR A 14 -8.96 14.52 4.90
C THR A 14 -8.22 13.79 6.01
N GLY A 15 -6.90 13.57 5.86
CA GLY A 15 -6.12 12.77 6.79
C GLY A 15 -6.52 11.29 6.82
N ARG A 16 -7.25 10.80 5.79
CA ARG A 16 -7.73 9.41 5.72
C ARG A 16 -7.53 8.85 4.32
N VAL A 17 -6.95 7.66 4.23
CA VAL A 17 -6.71 7.00 2.94
C VAL A 17 -7.16 5.55 2.93
N ALA A 18 -7.48 5.08 1.72
CA ALA A 18 -7.60 3.68 1.42
C ALA A 18 -6.35 3.22 0.65
N LEU A 19 -5.66 2.22 1.20
CA LEU A 19 -4.54 1.52 0.59
C LEU A 19 -5.00 0.16 0.08
N TYR A 20 -4.85 -0.05 -1.23
CA TYR A 20 -5.14 -1.32 -1.90
C TYR A 20 -3.84 -2.05 -2.17
N ILE A 21 -3.77 -3.33 -1.79
CA ILE A 21 -2.59 -4.17 -2.00
C ILE A 21 -3.04 -5.49 -2.61
N ARG A 22 -2.49 -5.82 -3.78
CA ARG A 22 -2.62 -7.15 -4.39
C ARG A 22 -1.24 -7.77 -4.49
N CYS A 23 -1.09 -9.01 -4.01
CA CYS A 23 0.15 -9.76 -4.14
C CYS A 23 -0.12 -11.23 -4.45
N VAL A 24 0.56 -11.76 -5.46
CA VAL A 24 0.47 -13.16 -5.89
C VAL A 24 1.83 -13.86 -5.73
N GLY A 25 1.84 -14.98 -5.01
CA GLY A 25 3.01 -15.82 -4.79
C GLY A 25 3.27 -16.12 -3.31
N ALA A 26 4.52 -16.42 -2.98
CA ALA A 26 4.96 -16.68 -1.61
C ALA A 26 5.84 -15.52 -1.09
N GLY A 27 5.68 -15.19 0.19
CA GLY A 27 6.39 -14.11 0.88
C GLY A 27 5.46 -12.98 1.33
N ASP A 28 6.07 -11.89 1.80
CA ASP A 28 5.36 -10.71 2.28
C ASP A 28 5.68 -9.48 1.43
N VAL A 29 4.70 -8.58 1.35
CA VAL A 29 4.87 -7.21 0.84
C VAL A 29 4.69 -6.24 2.01
N VAL A 30 5.62 -5.29 2.12
CA VAL A 30 5.55 -4.19 3.08
C VAL A 30 5.31 -2.90 2.30
N VAL A 31 4.23 -2.19 2.63
CA VAL A 31 3.92 -0.88 2.07
C VAL A 31 3.94 0.17 3.17
N GLU A 32 4.80 1.15 3.01
CA GLU A 32 4.99 2.27 3.93
C GLU A 32 4.37 3.53 3.35
N ILE A 33 3.55 4.21 4.13
CA ILE A 33 3.18 5.61 3.94
C ILE A 33 4.24 6.43 4.66
N VAL A 34 5.06 7.15 3.90
CA VAL A 34 6.25 7.85 4.42
C VAL A 34 5.86 8.77 5.57
N GLY A 35 6.45 8.53 6.74
CA GLY A 35 6.26 9.36 7.93
C GLY A 35 4.94 9.14 8.69
N ALA A 36 4.12 8.14 8.32
CA ALA A 36 2.81 7.94 8.95
C ALA A 36 2.49 6.49 9.36
N ALA A 37 2.56 5.53 8.44
CA ALA A 37 2.07 4.17 8.70
C ALA A 37 2.79 3.12 7.84
N ALA A 38 2.77 1.87 8.28
CA ALA A 38 3.25 0.74 7.49
C ALA A 38 2.24 -0.41 7.55
N VAL A 39 2.04 -1.09 6.41
CA VAL A 39 1.16 -2.25 6.28
C VAL A 39 1.96 -3.41 5.70
N THR A 40 1.97 -4.53 6.41
CA THR A 40 2.56 -5.80 5.94
C THR A 40 1.44 -6.75 5.53
N GLN A 41 1.57 -7.35 4.35
CA GLN A 41 0.61 -8.32 3.84
C GLN A 41 1.32 -9.56 3.30
N ALA A 42 0.86 -10.73 3.75
CA ALA A 42 1.24 -12.00 3.16
C ALA A 42 0.61 -12.19 1.78
N CYS A 43 1.43 -12.54 0.80
CA CYS A 43 1.00 -12.84 -0.55
C CYS A 43 0.17 -14.13 -0.57
N GLN A 44 -0.83 -14.14 -1.44
CA GLN A 44 -1.68 -15.31 -1.64
C GLN A 44 -1.21 -16.06 -2.89
N ALA A 45 -1.34 -17.40 -2.88
CA ALA A 45 -1.04 -18.21 -4.05
C ALA A 45 -2.14 -18.14 -5.13
N ASP A 46 -3.33 -17.66 -4.76
CA ASP A 46 -4.46 -17.49 -5.65
C ASP A 46 -4.27 -16.26 -6.55
N ALA A 47 -4.18 -16.48 -7.87
CA ALA A 47 -4.06 -15.41 -8.84
C ALA A 47 -5.34 -14.57 -8.95
N ASP A 48 -6.48 -15.12 -8.56
CA ASP A 48 -7.78 -14.44 -8.58
C ASP A 48 -8.10 -13.72 -7.26
N ASP A 49 -7.15 -13.69 -6.32
CA ASP A 49 -7.28 -12.92 -5.08
C ASP A 49 -7.53 -11.43 -5.41
N PRO A 50 -8.63 -10.85 -4.92
CA PRO A 50 -8.98 -9.45 -5.20
C PRO A 50 -8.03 -8.46 -4.50
N GLY A 51 -7.12 -8.94 -3.65
CA GLY A 51 -6.27 -8.12 -2.79
C GLY A 51 -6.96 -7.67 -1.52
N SER A 52 -6.24 -6.87 -0.73
CA SER A 52 -6.75 -6.26 0.50
C SER A 52 -7.00 -4.76 0.30
N ARG A 53 -7.91 -4.24 1.12
CA ARG A 53 -8.17 -2.81 1.27
C ARG A 53 -8.00 -2.42 2.74
N ASN A 54 -7.01 -1.61 3.02
CA ASN A 54 -6.72 -1.09 4.36
C ASN A 54 -7.16 0.37 4.42
N THR A 55 -7.94 0.73 5.45
CA THR A 55 -8.27 2.13 5.72
C THR A 55 -7.37 2.62 6.83
N LEU A 56 -6.66 3.72 6.58
CA LEU A 56 -5.65 4.26 7.48
C LEU A 56 -5.96 5.72 7.74
N ASP A 57 -5.85 6.10 9.01
CA ASP A 57 -5.86 7.49 9.40
C ASP A 57 -4.41 8.01 9.36
N VAL A 58 -4.13 8.93 8.46
CA VAL A 58 -2.82 9.48 8.12
C VAL A 58 -2.80 10.94 8.58
N TRP A 59 -2.65 11.13 9.88
CA TRP A 59 -2.67 12.46 10.48
C TRP A 59 -1.35 13.16 10.17
N ALA A 60 -1.43 14.42 9.71
CA ALA A 60 -0.31 15.35 9.51
C ALA A 60 0.45 15.34 8.17
N THR A 61 -0.11 14.81 7.08
CA THR A 61 0.47 15.00 5.73
C THR A 61 -0.58 15.35 4.68
N ASP A 62 -0.44 16.54 4.08
CA ASP A 62 -1.26 17.00 2.95
C ASP A 62 -1.01 16.17 1.68
N ASP A 63 0.22 15.65 1.55
CA ASP A 63 0.67 14.81 0.45
C ASP A 63 1.25 13.49 0.98
N ILE A 64 0.87 12.40 0.31
CA ILE A 64 1.29 11.05 0.66
C ILE A 64 2.22 10.48 -0.40
N VAL A 65 3.36 9.99 0.04
CA VAL A 65 4.25 9.14 -0.76
C VAL A 65 4.20 7.74 -0.17
N ILE A 66 4.08 6.73 -1.03
CA ILE A 66 4.13 5.33 -0.63
C ILE A 66 5.38 4.65 -1.17
N THR A 67 6.00 3.83 -0.34
CA THR A 67 7.11 2.94 -0.72
C THR A 67 6.66 1.51 -0.46
N GLY A 68 6.68 0.66 -1.48
CA GLY A 68 6.43 -0.77 -1.34
C GLY A 68 7.70 -1.57 -1.54
N SER A 69 7.88 -2.63 -0.76
CA SER A 69 8.97 -3.59 -0.92
C SER A 69 8.48 -5.02 -0.75
N ALA A 70 9.12 -5.95 -1.45
CA ALA A 70 8.84 -7.38 -1.39
C ALA A 70 10.15 -8.18 -1.34
N GLU A 71 10.20 -9.23 -0.51
CA GLU A 71 11.40 -10.07 -0.35
C GLU A 71 11.60 -11.04 -1.54
N SER A 72 10.52 -11.39 -2.22
CA SER A 72 10.44 -12.41 -3.27
C SER A 72 10.05 -11.80 -4.63
N THR A 73 10.27 -12.54 -5.73
CA THR A 73 9.83 -12.15 -7.10
C THR A 73 8.31 -12.24 -7.28
N ALA A 74 7.54 -12.19 -6.19
CA ALA A 74 6.09 -12.15 -6.22
C ALA A 74 5.63 -10.92 -7.01
N LEU A 75 4.59 -11.11 -7.82
CA LEU A 75 3.97 -9.98 -8.51
C LEU A 75 3.08 -9.26 -7.52
N TRP A 76 3.34 -7.97 -7.31
CA TRP A 76 2.55 -7.14 -6.41
C TRP A 76 2.20 -5.79 -7.02
N THR A 77 1.16 -5.18 -6.49
CA THR A 77 0.73 -3.84 -6.84
C THR A 77 0.13 -3.18 -5.61
N ALA A 78 0.48 -1.91 -5.41
CA ALA A 78 -0.11 -1.07 -4.37
C ALA A 78 -0.68 0.20 -5.00
N ALA A 79 -1.83 0.64 -4.50
CA ALA A 79 -2.45 1.91 -4.87
C ALA A 79 -3.03 2.58 -3.63
N VAL A 80 -2.89 3.90 -3.54
CA VAL A 80 -3.45 4.70 -2.44
C VAL A 80 -4.37 5.78 -2.99
N THR A 81 -5.46 6.04 -2.27
CA THR A 81 -6.40 7.11 -2.59
C THR A 81 -6.90 7.76 -1.31
N SER A 82 -7.14 9.07 -1.34
CA SER A 82 -7.77 9.77 -0.23
C SER A 82 -9.24 9.42 -0.11
N ILE A 83 -9.72 9.30 1.12
CA ILE A 83 -11.13 9.05 1.43
C ILE A 83 -11.77 10.43 1.67
N PRO A 84 -12.74 10.86 0.84
CA PRO A 84 -13.42 12.13 1.03
C PRO A 84 -14.09 12.20 2.41
N SER A 85 -14.04 13.36 3.05
CA SER A 85 -14.94 13.70 4.15
C SER A 85 -16.32 13.91 3.53
N SER A 86 -17.29 13.10 3.95
CA SER A 86 -18.71 13.23 3.60
C SER A 86 -19.23 14.65 3.81
#